data_AF-A0A067EGE5-F1
#
_entry.id   AF-A0A067EGE5-F1
#
_cell.length_a   1.000
_cell.length_b   1.000
_cell.length_c   1.000
_cell.angle_alpha   90.00
_cell.angle_beta   90.00
_cell.angle_gamma   90.00
#
_symmetry.space_group_name_H-M   'P 1'
#
loop_
_entity.id
_entity.type
_entity.pdbx_description
1 polymer ?
#
loop_
_entity_poly.entity_id
_entity_poly.type
_entity_poly.pdbx_seq_one_letter_code
_entity_poly.pdbx_strand_id
1 'polypeptide(L)'
;MELVPEEELEAVAQAKPTAFTDQRARKIARFKRQRAAESKLQEIKERKERRGRSTRAAAPSAPVEAGEEDVLDDDGEEEREAWLTTISLAVCKALDLLEMLKKEEDMLSAVKERQLKGGEEEFSEVVLDERSKKAESWHRDAAIRAQYTKPAQPITCATFAQDVLEGRAKVSQAHEHKHQPMIFGPASLVGGGLTSERERMAAQVFQPMHRLPTMSIEEAGLKEMEMMNKWQEMNVKLMEEANSAWYKDNRKLGTSENDNEDDDDDAVQKARAFDDWKDDNPRGAGNKKLTPCG
;
A
#
# COMPACT_ATOMS: atom_id res chain seq x y z
N MET A 1 37.67 1.34 -26.97
CA MET A 1 36.66 2.13 -26.21
C MET A 1 37.39 3.01 -25.22
N GLU A 2 37.18 4.32 -25.25
CA GLU A 2 37.67 5.22 -24.20
C GLU A 2 36.88 4.97 -22.91
N LEU A 3 37.56 4.45 -21.89
CA LEU A 3 36.97 4.09 -20.61
C LEU A 3 36.51 5.31 -19.81
N VAL A 4 37.19 6.44 -19.99
CA VAL A 4 36.90 7.73 -19.37
C VAL A 4 36.80 8.77 -20.49
N PRO A 5 35.73 9.58 -20.57
CA PRO A 5 35.69 10.70 -21.53
C PRO A 5 36.79 11.71 -21.19
N GLU A 6 37.39 12.30 -22.22
CA GLU A 6 38.36 13.39 -22.06
C GLU A 6 37.77 14.57 -21.25
N GLU A 7 36.48 14.87 -21.44
CA GLU A 7 35.76 15.90 -20.68
C GLU A 7 35.81 15.68 -19.16
N GLU A 8 35.83 14.42 -18.71
CA GLU A 8 35.90 14.05 -17.29
C GLU A 8 37.33 14.14 -16.76
N LEU A 9 38.32 13.81 -17.60
CA LEU A 9 39.73 13.97 -17.27
C LEU A 9 40.08 15.46 -17.11
N GLU A 10 39.57 16.29 -18.02
CA GLU A 10 39.71 17.74 -17.94
C GLU A 10 38.97 18.31 -16.73
N ALA A 11 37.78 17.81 -16.39
CA ALA A 11 37.04 18.26 -15.21
C ALA A 11 37.73 17.89 -13.89
N VAL A 12 38.38 16.73 -13.82
CA VAL A 12 39.17 16.32 -12.65
C VAL A 12 40.46 17.14 -12.55
N ALA A 13 41.10 17.45 -13.68
CA ALA A 13 42.32 18.26 -13.73
C ALA A 13 42.06 19.75 -13.49
N GLN A 14 40.95 20.27 -13.99
CA GLN A 14 40.52 21.65 -13.79
C GLN A 14 39.73 21.76 -12.49
N ALA A 15 40.42 22.07 -11.39
CA ALA A 15 39.81 22.39 -10.09
C ALA A 15 38.95 23.69 -10.10
N LYS A 16 38.53 24.19 -11.26
CA LYS A 16 37.75 25.42 -11.40
C LYS A 16 36.26 25.14 -11.42
N PRO A 17 35.44 25.97 -10.73
CA PRO A 17 33.99 25.83 -10.78
C PRO A 17 33.50 26.08 -12.20
N THR A 18 32.95 25.04 -12.84
CA THR A 18 32.27 25.14 -14.13
C THR A 18 30.87 25.71 -13.93
N ALA A 19 30.28 26.32 -14.97
CA ALA A 19 28.93 26.88 -14.89
C ALA A 19 27.91 25.79 -14.49
N PHE A 20 26.88 26.14 -13.73
CA PHE A 20 25.86 25.20 -13.24
C PHE A 20 25.18 24.39 -14.37
N THR A 21 25.02 25.01 -15.54
CA THR A 21 24.50 24.35 -16.75
C THR A 21 25.38 23.20 -17.21
N ASP A 22 26.69 23.40 -17.14
CA ASP A 22 27.70 22.46 -17.63
C ASP A 22 27.86 21.30 -16.64
N GLN A 23 27.80 21.60 -15.33
CA GLN A 23 27.78 20.57 -14.28
C GLN A 23 26.57 19.64 -14.41
N ARG A 24 25.38 20.22 -14.62
CA ARG A 24 24.15 19.44 -14.80
C ARG A 24 24.21 18.62 -16.09
N ALA A 25 24.69 19.19 -17.19
CA ALA A 25 24.83 18.48 -18.46
C ALA A 25 25.77 17.27 -18.31
N ARG A 26 26.92 17.44 -17.63
CA ARG A 26 27.86 16.35 -17.33
C ARG A 26 27.22 15.25 -16.49
N LYS A 27 26.51 15.61 -15.41
CA LYS A 27 25.80 14.62 -14.58
C LYS A 27 24.76 13.83 -15.37
N ILE A 28 24.04 14.49 -16.27
CA ILE A 28 23.09 13.83 -17.18
C ILE A 28 23.82 12.90 -18.16
N ALA A 29 24.95 13.34 -18.72
CA ALA A 29 25.76 12.51 -19.62
C ALA A 29 26.29 11.25 -18.91
N ARG A 30 26.83 11.39 -17.69
CA ARG A 30 27.24 10.27 -16.84
C ARG A 30 26.08 9.32 -16.53
N PHE A 31 24.93 9.85 -16.14
CA PHE A 31 23.74 9.04 -15.87
C PHE A 31 23.28 8.25 -17.10
N LYS A 32 23.24 8.89 -18.28
CA LYS A 32 22.92 8.21 -19.55
C LYS A 32 23.92 7.10 -19.85
N ARG A 33 25.22 7.35 -19.63
CA ARG A 33 26.28 6.36 -19.83
C ARG A 33 26.17 5.19 -18.85
N GLN A 34 25.86 5.47 -17.58
CA GLN A 34 25.60 4.45 -16.57
C GLN A 34 24.43 3.55 -17.00
N ARG A 35 23.31 4.14 -17.41
CA ARG A 35 22.13 3.39 -17.88
C ARG A 35 22.42 2.55 -19.12
N ALA A 36 23.19 3.08 -20.07
CA ALA A 36 23.61 2.34 -21.25
C ALA A 36 24.52 1.14 -20.89
N ALA A 37 25.47 1.34 -19.98
CA ALA A 37 26.35 0.27 -19.50
C ALA A 37 25.59 -0.82 -18.71
N GLU A 38 24.63 -0.42 -17.87
CA GLU A 38 23.75 -1.34 -17.14
C GLU A 38 22.87 -2.17 -18.09
N SER A 39 22.25 -1.54 -19.09
CA SER A 39 21.47 -2.23 -20.13
C SER A 39 22.33 -3.23 -20.89
N LYS A 40 23.52 -2.82 -21.32
CA LYS A 40 24.45 -3.68 -22.07
C LYS A 40 24.91 -4.88 -21.26
N LEU A 41 25.17 -4.71 -19.97
CA LEU A 41 25.50 -5.82 -19.07
C LEU A 41 24.32 -6.79 -18.88
N GLN A 42 23.08 -6.28 -18.83
CA GLN A 42 21.88 -7.13 -18.80
C GLN A 42 21.75 -7.93 -20.09
N GLU A 43 21.90 -7.30 -21.26
CA GLU A 43 21.86 -7.97 -22.56
C GLU A 43 22.92 -9.09 -22.68
N ILE A 44 24.16 -8.82 -22.24
CA ILE A 44 25.24 -9.84 -22.23
C ILE A 44 24.87 -11.00 -21.29
N LYS A 45 24.33 -10.71 -20.10
CA LYS A 45 23.88 -11.75 -19.16
C LYS A 45 22.77 -12.61 -19.74
N GLU A 46 21.75 -12.00 -20.34
CA GLU A 46 20.66 -12.75 -20.95
C GLU A 46 21.14 -13.58 -22.16
N ARG A 47 22.09 -13.07 -22.95
CA ARG A 47 22.68 -13.82 -24.06
C ARG A 47 23.44 -15.04 -23.55
N LYS A 48 24.27 -14.87 -22.51
CA LYS A 48 24.95 -15.98 -21.81
C LYS A 48 23.94 -17.00 -21.26
N GLU A 49 22.85 -16.54 -20.67
CA GLU A 49 21.80 -17.43 -20.14
C GLU A 49 21.07 -18.19 -21.25
N ARG A 50 20.75 -17.54 -22.39
CA ARG A 50 20.13 -18.21 -23.54
C ARG A 50 21.05 -19.29 -24.11
N ARG A 51 22.35 -19.01 -24.24
CA ARG A 51 23.35 -20.02 -24.65
C ARG A 51 23.44 -21.16 -23.63
N GLY A 52 23.57 -20.86 -22.34
CA GLY A 52 23.64 -21.87 -21.28
C GLY A 52 22.39 -22.76 -21.18
N ARG A 53 21.21 -22.23 -21.48
CA ARG A 53 19.98 -23.03 -21.59
C ARG A 53 19.97 -23.90 -22.85
N SER A 54 20.46 -23.38 -23.97
CA SER A 54 20.56 -24.15 -25.23
C SER A 54 21.56 -25.29 -25.11
N THR A 55 22.74 -25.08 -24.52
CA THR A 55 23.74 -26.13 -24.31
C THR A 55 23.23 -27.19 -23.33
N ARG A 56 22.56 -26.76 -22.25
CA ARG A 56 21.93 -27.68 -21.29
C ARG A 56 20.75 -28.47 -21.86
N ALA A 57 20.03 -27.92 -22.84
CA ALA A 57 18.97 -28.62 -23.55
C ALA A 57 19.49 -29.55 -24.65
N ALA A 58 20.66 -29.25 -25.22
CA ALA A 58 21.31 -30.05 -26.25
C ALA A 58 22.14 -31.22 -25.69
N ALA A 59 22.59 -31.16 -24.44
CA ALA A 59 23.19 -32.29 -23.74
C ALA A 59 22.09 -33.34 -23.44
N PRO A 60 22.03 -34.47 -24.16
CA PRO A 60 21.09 -35.53 -23.83
C PRO A 60 21.49 -36.11 -22.47
N SER A 61 20.54 -36.67 -21.74
CA SER A 61 20.77 -37.45 -20.53
C SER A 61 21.53 -38.76 -20.84
N ALA A 62 22.79 -38.66 -21.28
CA ALA A 62 23.72 -39.76 -21.42
C ALA A 62 24.56 -39.88 -20.14
N PRO A 63 24.77 -41.10 -19.60
CA PRO A 63 25.67 -41.32 -18.49
C PRO A 63 27.07 -40.81 -18.85
N VAL A 64 27.65 -40.03 -17.94
CA VAL A 64 28.98 -39.41 -18.05
C VAL A 64 30.04 -40.44 -18.44
N GLU A 65 30.38 -40.53 -19.72
CA GLU A 65 31.63 -41.14 -20.18
C GLU A 65 32.66 -40.02 -20.24
N ALA A 66 33.64 -40.11 -19.34
CA ALA A 66 34.72 -39.17 -19.19
C ALA A 66 35.59 -39.15 -20.46
N GLY A 67 35.45 -38.12 -21.29
CA GLY A 67 36.34 -37.99 -22.44
C GLY A 67 35.97 -37.00 -23.54
N GLU A 68 34.90 -36.20 -23.42
CA GLU A 68 34.63 -35.15 -24.42
C GLU A 68 35.32 -33.86 -23.97
N GLU A 69 36.48 -33.63 -24.59
CA GLU A 69 37.25 -32.40 -24.65
C GLU A 69 36.31 -31.19 -24.70
N ASP A 70 36.29 -30.38 -23.62
CA ASP A 70 35.64 -29.08 -23.56
C ASP A 70 36.06 -28.31 -24.82
N VAL A 71 35.18 -28.26 -25.82
CA VAL A 71 35.31 -27.32 -26.93
C VAL A 71 35.25 -25.96 -26.25
N LEU A 72 36.43 -25.36 -26.09
CA LEU A 72 36.63 -24.02 -25.57
C LEU A 72 35.89 -23.06 -26.50
N ASP A 73 34.60 -22.88 -26.24
CA ASP A 73 33.76 -21.90 -26.90
C ASP A 73 34.50 -20.56 -26.78
N ASP A 74 34.64 -19.87 -27.90
CA ASP A 74 35.36 -18.59 -28.06
C ASP A 74 34.58 -17.45 -27.37
N ASP A 75 34.23 -17.63 -26.10
CA ASP A 75 33.57 -16.69 -25.20
C ASP A 75 34.51 -15.56 -24.77
N GLY A 76 35.78 -15.59 -25.19
CA GLY A 76 36.82 -14.64 -24.79
C GLY A 76 36.48 -13.19 -25.16
N GLU A 77 35.86 -12.96 -26.32
CA GLU A 77 35.47 -11.61 -26.74
C GLU A 77 34.26 -11.09 -25.96
N GLU A 78 33.27 -11.96 -25.69
CA GLU A 78 32.09 -11.58 -24.89
C GLU A 78 32.44 -11.33 -23.42
N GLU A 79 33.38 -12.09 -22.88
CA GLU A 79 33.93 -11.85 -21.55
C GLU A 79 34.71 -10.55 -21.48
N ARG A 80 35.57 -10.28 -22.48
CA ARG A 80 36.27 -8.99 -22.59
C ARG A 80 35.26 -7.84 -22.64
N GLU A 81 34.20 -7.96 -23.43
CA GLU A 81 33.15 -6.94 -23.49
C GLU A 81 32.43 -6.76 -22.15
N ALA A 82 32.10 -7.85 -21.44
CA ALA A 82 31.50 -7.80 -20.11
C ALA A 82 32.41 -7.13 -19.08
N TRP A 83 33.72 -7.44 -19.09
CA TRP A 83 34.70 -6.82 -18.20
C TRP A 83 34.89 -5.34 -18.51
N LEU A 84 35.06 -4.97 -19.77
CA LEU A 84 35.22 -3.56 -20.18
C LEU A 84 34.00 -2.71 -19.85
N THR A 85 32.79 -3.24 -20.05
CA THR A 85 31.54 -2.55 -19.68
C THR A 85 31.38 -2.44 -18.18
N THR A 86 31.77 -3.45 -17.41
CA THR A 86 31.79 -3.41 -15.94
C THR A 86 32.78 -2.36 -15.41
N ILE A 87 33.98 -2.29 -15.99
CA ILE A 87 34.98 -1.27 -15.64
C ILE A 87 34.44 0.12 -15.95
N SER A 88 33.84 0.33 -17.14
CA SER A 88 33.24 1.61 -17.51
C SER A 88 32.12 2.02 -16.56
N LEU A 89 31.26 1.08 -16.14
CA LEU A 89 30.22 1.33 -15.15
C LEU A 89 30.80 1.71 -13.79
N ALA A 90 31.81 0.99 -13.33
CA ALA A 90 32.47 1.24 -12.05
C ALA A 90 33.13 2.63 -12.02
N VAL A 91 33.77 3.03 -13.13
CA VAL A 91 34.37 4.37 -13.30
C VAL A 91 33.31 5.46 -13.19
N CYS A 92 32.17 5.34 -13.88
CA CYS A 92 31.09 6.33 -13.78
C CYS A 92 30.60 6.49 -12.33
N LYS A 93 30.40 5.37 -11.62
CA LYS A 93 29.99 5.39 -10.21
C LYS A 93 31.06 6.02 -9.31
N ALA A 94 32.33 5.72 -9.55
CA ALA A 94 33.44 6.30 -8.79
C ALA A 94 33.54 7.82 -8.96
N LEU A 95 33.33 8.33 -10.18
CA LEU A 95 33.32 9.78 -10.44
C LEU A 95 32.17 10.50 -9.74
N ASP A 96 30.98 9.90 -9.68
CA ASP A 96 29.84 10.46 -8.95
C ASP A 96 30.06 10.44 -7.43
N LEU A 97 30.63 9.36 -6.90
CA LEU A 97 31.02 9.28 -5.49
C LEU A 97 32.10 10.30 -5.13
N LEU A 98 33.09 10.51 -6.00
CA LEU A 98 34.15 11.49 -5.80
C LEU A 98 33.59 12.92 -5.71
N GLU A 99 32.59 13.27 -6.52
CA GLU A 99 31.91 14.58 -6.41
C GLU A 99 31.20 14.74 -5.06
N MET A 100 30.59 13.67 -4.54
CA MET A 100 29.92 13.70 -3.24
C MET A 100 30.93 13.81 -2.09
N LEU A 101 32.02 13.05 -2.13
CA LEU A 101 33.08 13.09 -1.12
C LEU A 101 33.78 14.45 -1.05
N LYS A 102 34.03 15.10 -2.19
CA LYS A 102 34.59 16.46 -2.19
C LYS A 102 33.69 17.47 -1.49
N LYS A 103 32.37 17.40 -1.72
CA LYS A 103 31.41 18.28 -1.02
C LYS A 103 31.36 18.00 0.47
N GLU A 104 31.47 16.74 0.87
CA GLU A 104 31.56 16.36 2.27
C GLU A 104 32.85 16.88 2.92
N GLU A 105 33.99 16.72 2.25
CA GLU A 105 35.28 17.27 2.67
C GLU A 105 35.24 18.78 2.86
N ASP A 106 34.64 19.52 1.93
CA ASP A 106 34.46 20.98 2.04
C ASP A 106 33.60 21.35 3.26
N MET A 107 32.48 20.64 3.48
CA MET A 107 31.61 20.87 4.63
C MET A 107 32.31 20.55 5.95
N LEU A 108 33.03 19.42 6.03
CA LEU A 108 33.78 19.02 7.22
C LEU A 108 34.94 19.98 7.50
N SER A 109 35.62 20.47 6.46
CA SER A 109 36.66 21.48 6.59
C SER A 109 36.10 22.79 7.11
N ALA A 110 34.95 23.23 6.61
CA ALA A 110 34.26 24.42 7.13
C ALA A 110 33.82 24.25 8.60
N VAL A 111 33.37 23.05 9.00
CA VAL A 111 33.07 22.72 10.40
C VAL A 111 34.32 22.79 11.27
N LYS A 112 35.42 22.17 10.81
CA LYS A 112 36.71 22.20 11.52
C LYS A 112 37.24 23.64 11.67
N GLU A 113 37.12 24.47 10.65
CA GLU A 113 37.48 25.88 10.74
C GLU A 113 36.63 26.65 11.76
N ARG A 114 35.32 26.38 11.81
CA ARG A 114 34.42 27.00 12.81
C ARG A 114 34.80 26.57 14.22
N GLN A 115 35.11 25.28 14.43
CA GLN A 115 35.61 24.76 15.70
C GLN A 115 36.93 25.42 16.12
N LEU A 116 37.86 25.63 15.18
CA LEU A 116 39.13 26.31 15.47
C LEU A 116 38.95 27.81 15.82
N LYS A 117 37.93 28.47 15.25
CA LYS A 117 37.67 29.91 15.46
C LYS A 117 36.89 30.20 16.76
N GLY A 118 35.96 29.33 17.16
CA GLY A 118 35.11 29.51 18.36
C GLY A 118 35.42 28.57 19.54
N GLY A 119 36.33 27.62 19.38
CA GLY A 119 36.50 26.54 20.37
C GLY A 119 35.38 25.49 20.29
N GLU A 120 35.63 24.30 20.85
CA GLU A 120 34.68 23.17 20.76
C GLU A 120 33.35 23.44 21.49
N GLU A 121 33.40 24.13 22.63
CA GLU A 121 32.23 24.43 23.46
C GLU A 121 31.28 25.42 22.78
N GLU A 122 31.78 26.56 22.27
CA GLU A 122 30.93 27.55 21.58
C GLU A 122 30.34 26.98 20.29
N PHE A 123 31.09 26.14 19.55
CA PHE A 123 30.57 25.46 18.37
C PHE A 123 29.41 24.51 18.74
N SER A 124 29.55 23.74 19.82
CA SER A 124 28.51 22.83 20.28
C SER A 124 27.25 23.57 20.73
N GLU A 125 27.41 24.70 21.43
CA GLU A 125 26.32 25.55 21.88
C GLU A 125 25.56 26.16 20.69
N VAL A 126 26.28 26.71 19.70
CA VAL A 126 25.67 27.27 18.48
C VAL A 126 24.90 26.20 17.70
N VAL A 127 25.42 24.98 17.58
CA VAL A 127 24.72 23.87 16.90
C VAL A 127 23.44 23.46 17.63
N LEU A 128 23.48 23.41 18.97
CA LEU A 128 22.30 23.11 19.79
C LEU A 128 21.24 24.22 19.69
N ASP A 129 21.67 25.47 19.72
CA ASP A 129 20.80 26.64 19.56
C ASP A 129 20.15 26.66 18.16
N GLU A 130 20.90 26.42 17.08
CA GLU A 130 20.36 26.28 15.73
C GLU A 130 19.32 25.15 15.63
N ARG A 131 19.58 24.00 16.26
CA ARG A 131 18.64 22.87 16.28
C ARG A 131 17.35 23.25 17.01
N SER A 132 17.47 23.95 18.15
CA SER A 132 16.30 24.41 18.92
C SER A 132 15.45 25.38 18.09
N LYS A 133 16.08 26.39 17.47
CA LYS A 133 15.44 27.35 16.58
C LYS A 133 14.74 26.68 15.41
N LYS A 134 15.36 25.66 14.81
CA LYS A 134 14.76 24.88 13.72
C LYS A 134 13.53 24.10 14.19
N ALA A 135 13.62 23.42 15.33
CA ALA A 135 12.46 22.73 15.92
C ALA A 135 11.32 23.71 16.22
N GLU A 136 11.63 24.85 16.83
CA GLU A 136 10.63 25.89 17.09
C GLU A 136 9.99 26.42 15.81
N SER A 137 10.78 26.69 14.76
CA SER A 137 10.25 27.14 13.47
C SER A 137 9.32 26.10 12.86
N TRP A 138 9.66 24.82 12.95
CA TRP A 138 8.81 23.73 12.45
C TRP A 138 7.49 23.65 13.22
N HIS A 139 7.53 23.78 14.55
CA HIS A 139 6.33 23.82 15.38
C HIS A 139 5.48 25.05 15.11
N ARG A 140 6.08 26.25 14.95
CA ARG A 140 5.37 27.47 14.55
C ARG A 140 4.71 27.30 13.19
N ASP A 141 5.42 26.82 12.19
CA ASP A 141 4.89 26.61 10.84
C ASP A 141 3.79 25.53 10.82
N ALA A 142 3.94 24.45 11.59
CA ALA A 142 2.91 23.43 11.74
C ALA A 142 1.65 24.01 12.41
N ALA A 143 1.80 24.83 13.45
CA ALA A 143 0.69 25.49 14.13
C ALA A 143 -0.04 26.48 13.20
N ILE A 144 0.71 27.27 12.41
CA ILE A 144 0.13 28.17 11.41
C ILE A 144 -0.62 27.35 10.35
N ARG A 145 0.00 26.29 9.81
CA ARG A 145 -0.67 25.40 8.82
C ARG A 145 -1.94 24.78 9.39
N ALA A 146 -1.92 24.32 10.64
CA ALA A 146 -3.08 23.72 11.29
C ALA A 146 -4.30 24.66 11.36
N GLN A 147 -4.08 25.98 11.48
CA GLN A 147 -5.16 26.96 11.48
C GLN A 147 -5.89 27.08 10.13
N TYR A 148 -5.19 26.84 9.02
CA TYR A 148 -5.74 26.93 7.67
C TYR A 148 -6.11 25.58 7.07
N THR A 149 -5.61 24.47 7.62
CA THR A 149 -6.05 23.13 7.23
C THR A 149 -7.44 22.87 7.79
N LYS A 150 -8.45 22.89 6.93
CA LYS A 150 -9.76 22.38 7.31
C LYS A 150 -9.62 20.88 7.59
N PRO A 151 -10.01 20.39 8.79
CA PRO A 151 -10.08 18.95 8.99
C PRO A 151 -11.03 18.39 7.93
N ALA A 152 -10.61 17.32 7.24
CA ALA A 152 -11.50 16.60 6.35
C ALA A 152 -12.75 16.25 7.16
N GLN A 153 -13.93 16.58 6.62
CA GLN A 153 -15.17 16.25 7.33
C GLN A 153 -15.14 14.75 7.57
N PRO A 154 -15.27 14.29 8.82
CA PRO A 154 -15.33 12.87 9.08
C PRO A 154 -16.56 12.37 8.35
N ILE A 155 -16.35 11.53 7.33
CA ILE A 155 -17.42 10.66 6.84
C ILE A 155 -17.70 9.75 8.03
N THR A 156 -18.68 10.13 8.84
CA THR A 156 -19.13 9.31 9.94
C THR A 156 -19.56 7.98 9.33
N CYS A 157 -19.14 6.84 9.89
CA CYS A 157 -19.49 5.54 9.33
C CYS A 157 -21.01 5.38 9.13
N ALA A 158 -21.81 6.09 9.94
CA ALA A 158 -23.26 6.20 9.82
C ALA A 158 -23.74 6.78 8.47
N THR A 159 -23.09 7.82 7.95
CA THR A 159 -23.50 8.46 6.68
C THR A 159 -23.14 7.58 5.47
N PHE A 160 -21.93 7.01 5.45
CA PHE A 160 -21.53 6.07 4.41
C PHE A 160 -22.37 4.79 4.44
N ALA A 161 -22.61 4.22 5.62
CA ALA A 161 -23.46 3.05 5.76
C ALA A 161 -24.87 3.34 5.22
N GLN A 162 -25.45 4.51 5.54
CA GLN A 162 -26.78 4.86 5.05
C GLN A 162 -26.81 5.04 3.52
N ASP A 163 -25.81 5.68 2.91
CA ASP A 163 -25.70 5.80 1.45
C ASP A 163 -25.51 4.43 0.75
N VAL A 164 -24.85 3.47 1.41
CA VAL A 164 -24.70 2.09 0.94
C VAL A 164 -26.03 1.32 1.03
N LEU A 165 -26.80 1.49 2.12
CA LEU A 165 -28.13 0.88 2.28
C LEU A 165 -29.15 1.47 1.28
N GLU A 166 -29.06 2.78 1.01
CA GLU A 166 -29.91 3.50 0.05
C GLU A 166 -29.45 3.33 -1.42
N GLY A 167 -28.36 2.61 -1.67
CA GLY A 167 -27.84 2.34 -3.03
C GLY A 167 -27.19 3.54 -3.73
N ARG A 168 -26.94 4.65 -3.01
CA ARG A 168 -26.26 5.85 -3.51
C ARG A 168 -24.74 5.69 -3.56
N ALA A 169 -24.18 4.77 -2.79
CA ALA A 169 -22.75 4.45 -2.74
C ALA A 169 -22.50 2.93 -2.90
N LYS A 170 -21.35 2.57 -3.50
CA LYS A 170 -20.90 1.18 -3.59
C LYS A 170 -19.85 0.90 -2.52
N VAL A 171 -19.92 -0.28 -1.89
CA VAL A 171 -18.93 -0.74 -0.88
C VAL A 171 -17.50 -0.81 -1.46
N SER A 172 -17.39 -1.03 -2.77
CA SER A 172 -16.11 -1.04 -3.50
C SER A 172 -15.53 0.34 -3.79
N GLN A 173 -16.26 1.42 -3.49
CA GLN A 173 -15.75 2.78 -3.62
C GLN A 173 -14.82 3.05 -2.45
N ALA A 174 -13.56 2.62 -2.61
CA ALA A 174 -12.49 2.82 -1.63
C ALA A 174 -12.36 4.32 -1.33
N HIS A 175 -12.81 4.72 -0.15
CA HIS A 175 -12.44 6.02 0.39
C HIS A 175 -11.06 5.86 1.00
N GLU A 176 -10.05 6.57 0.47
CA GLU A 176 -8.70 6.55 1.00
C GLU A 176 -8.67 7.21 2.38
N HIS A 177 -9.00 6.45 3.43
CA HIS A 177 -8.76 6.86 4.80
C HIS A 177 -7.28 6.68 5.11
N LYS A 178 -6.44 7.63 4.67
CA LYS A 178 -5.06 7.78 5.15
C LYS A 178 -5.07 8.25 6.60
N HIS A 179 -5.54 7.40 7.50
CA HIS A 179 -5.32 7.57 8.92
C HIS A 179 -3.99 6.89 9.24
N GLN A 180 -2.94 7.69 9.47
CA GLN A 180 -1.82 7.17 10.23
C GLN A 180 -2.33 7.00 11.66
N PRO A 181 -2.42 5.78 12.21
CA PRO A 181 -2.72 5.64 13.62
C PRO A 181 -1.60 6.36 14.38
N MET A 182 -1.97 7.36 15.17
CA MET A 182 -1.07 8.00 16.12
C MET A 182 -0.76 6.96 17.20
N ILE A 183 0.18 6.08 16.92
CA ILE A 183 0.64 5.08 17.87
C ILE A 183 1.51 5.79 18.90
N PHE A 184 1.06 5.78 20.15
CA PHE A 184 1.85 6.30 21.27
C PHE A 184 2.85 5.23 21.72
N GLY A 185 4.12 5.40 21.35
CA GLY A 185 5.20 4.51 21.74
C GLY A 185 6.34 4.50 20.72
N PRO A 186 7.56 4.11 21.11
CA PRO A 186 8.66 3.95 20.16
C PRO A 186 8.30 2.88 19.12
N ALA A 187 8.57 3.18 17.84
CA ALA A 187 8.24 2.32 16.71
C ALA A 187 8.87 0.90 16.80
N SER A 188 9.89 0.69 17.63
CA SER A 188 10.48 -0.62 17.85
C SER A 188 9.62 -1.55 18.74
N LEU A 189 8.76 -1.00 19.60
CA LEU A 189 7.83 -1.79 20.42
C LEU A 189 6.50 -2.06 19.72
N VAL A 190 6.02 -1.12 18.90
CA VAL A 190 4.70 -1.21 18.27
C VAL A 190 4.87 -1.47 16.78
N GLY A 191 4.99 -2.74 16.43
CA GLY A 191 4.99 -3.22 15.04
C GLY A 191 6.33 -3.79 14.54
N GLY A 192 7.41 -3.69 15.31
CA GLY A 192 8.70 -4.34 15.03
C GLY A 192 8.86 -5.67 15.76
N GLY A 193 9.72 -6.55 15.22
CA GLY A 193 10.17 -7.73 15.96
C GLY A 193 11.03 -7.31 17.15
N LEU A 194 10.73 -7.80 18.35
CA LEU A 194 11.47 -7.47 19.59
C LEU A 194 12.88 -8.07 19.55
N THR A 195 13.86 -7.27 19.10
CA THR A 195 15.24 -7.73 18.89
C THR A 195 16.09 -7.71 20.16
N SER A 196 15.79 -6.83 21.12
CA SER A 196 16.56 -6.68 22.36
C SER A 196 15.80 -7.10 23.62
N GLU A 197 16.53 -7.57 24.65
CA GLU A 197 15.97 -7.99 25.94
C GLU A 197 15.29 -6.83 26.69
N ARG A 198 15.84 -5.62 26.56
CA ARG A 198 15.24 -4.38 27.09
C ARG A 198 13.88 -4.09 26.45
N GLU A 199 13.73 -4.28 25.14
CA GLU A 199 12.45 -4.08 24.43
C GLU A 199 11.42 -5.13 24.83
N ARG A 200 11.85 -6.37 25.11
CA ARG A 200 10.96 -7.43 25.62
C ARG A 200 10.43 -7.11 27.02
N MET A 201 11.28 -6.61 27.91
CA MET A 201 10.83 -6.17 29.24
C MET A 201 9.87 -4.99 29.13
N ALA A 202 10.16 -4.00 28.29
CA ALA A 202 9.27 -2.85 28.09
C ALA A 202 7.90 -3.25 27.51
N ALA A 203 7.84 -4.23 26.60
CA ALA A 203 6.60 -4.72 26.01
C ALA A 203 5.72 -5.54 26.99
N GLN A 204 6.30 -6.02 28.09
CA GLN A 204 5.56 -6.71 29.16
C GLN A 204 4.97 -5.75 30.18
N VAL A 205 5.52 -4.54 30.29
CA VAL A 205 4.93 -3.50 31.14
C VAL A 205 3.79 -2.85 30.37
N PHE A 206 2.61 -2.75 30.99
CA PHE A 206 1.35 -2.28 30.38
C PHE A 206 0.71 -3.22 29.35
N GLN A 207 0.72 -4.53 29.64
CA GLN A 207 -0.13 -5.47 28.91
C GLN A 207 -1.62 -5.21 29.21
N PRO A 208 -2.52 -5.23 28.21
CA PRO A 208 -3.95 -5.12 28.45
C PRO A 208 -4.49 -6.27 29.33
N MET A 209 -5.31 -5.94 30.34
CA MET A 209 -5.92 -6.93 31.26
C MET A 209 -6.99 -7.81 30.59
N HIS A 210 -7.33 -7.55 29.33
CA HIS A 210 -8.31 -8.29 28.53
C HIS A 210 -7.64 -8.97 27.33
N ARG A 211 -8.18 -10.12 26.90
CA ARG A 211 -7.75 -10.77 25.67
C ARG A 211 -8.01 -9.83 24.49
N LEU A 212 -6.95 -9.44 23.79
CA LEU A 212 -7.09 -8.66 22.56
C LEU A 212 -7.73 -9.53 21.47
N PRO A 213 -8.52 -8.93 20.56
CA PRO A 213 -8.97 -9.61 19.35
C PRO A 213 -7.79 -10.24 18.61
N THR A 214 -7.95 -11.49 18.18
CA THR A 214 -6.92 -12.23 17.41
C THR A 214 -6.99 -11.94 15.92
N MET A 215 -8.08 -11.32 15.46
CA MET A 215 -8.24 -10.90 14.07
C MET A 215 -7.60 -9.55 13.86
N SER A 216 -6.90 -9.38 12.74
CA SER A 216 -6.38 -8.07 12.35
C SER A 216 -7.53 -7.12 11.97
N ILE A 217 -7.28 -5.82 12.03
CA ILE A 217 -8.25 -4.79 11.59
C ILE A 217 -8.62 -4.97 10.11
N GLU A 218 -7.67 -5.35 9.27
CA GLU A 218 -7.91 -5.61 7.85
C GLU A 218 -8.81 -6.84 7.67
N GLU A 219 -8.55 -7.91 8.42
CA GLU A 219 -9.35 -9.14 8.38
C GLU A 219 -10.78 -8.93 8.89
N ALA A 220 -10.95 -8.12 9.94
CA ALA A 220 -12.26 -7.72 10.42
C ALA A 220 -13.02 -6.89 9.37
N GLY A 221 -12.33 -5.96 8.70
CA GLY A 221 -12.91 -5.16 7.61
C GLY A 221 -13.36 -6.01 6.42
N LEU A 222 -12.57 -7.02 6.02
CA LEU A 222 -12.96 -7.94 4.95
C LEU A 222 -14.21 -8.75 5.30
N LYS A 223 -14.30 -9.24 6.54
CA LYS A 223 -15.46 -9.99 7.02
C LYS A 223 -16.71 -9.12 7.07
N GLU A 224 -16.57 -7.85 7.45
CA GLU A 224 -17.67 -6.87 7.42
C GLU A 224 -18.13 -6.55 6.00
N MET A 225 -17.20 -6.35 5.06
CA MET A 225 -17.53 -6.17 3.64
C MET A 225 -18.26 -7.38 3.06
N GLU A 226 -17.86 -8.60 3.43
CA GLU A 226 -18.54 -9.83 2.98
C GLU A 226 -19.97 -9.91 3.52
N MET A 227 -20.19 -9.58 4.80
CA MET A 227 -21.53 -9.51 5.38
C MET A 227 -22.39 -8.45 4.70
N MET A 228 -21.81 -7.29 4.37
CA MET A 228 -22.52 -6.21 3.70
C MET A 228 -22.87 -6.54 2.24
N ASN A 229 -21.95 -7.16 1.49
CA ASN A 229 -22.21 -7.63 0.13
C ASN A 229 -23.34 -8.67 0.12
N LYS A 230 -23.32 -9.64 1.04
CA LYS A 230 -24.41 -10.62 1.19
C LYS A 230 -25.75 -9.93 1.48
N TRP A 231 -25.75 -8.91 2.33
CA TRP A 231 -26.95 -8.13 2.62
C TRP A 231 -27.47 -7.37 1.39
N GLN A 232 -26.59 -6.76 0.60
CA GLN A 232 -26.96 -6.11 -0.66
C GLN A 232 -27.54 -7.09 -1.66
N GLU A 233 -26.93 -8.27 -1.84
CA GLU A 233 -27.45 -9.31 -2.72
C GLU A 233 -28.83 -9.79 -2.28
N MET A 234 -29.06 -9.96 -0.98
CA MET A 234 -30.37 -10.34 -0.45
C MET A 234 -31.42 -9.24 -0.69
N ASN A 235 -31.04 -7.97 -0.54
CA ASN A 235 -31.95 -6.85 -0.81
C ASN A 235 -32.28 -6.67 -2.29
N VAL A 236 -31.28 -6.82 -3.17
CA VAL A 236 -31.50 -6.79 -4.62
C VAL A 236 -32.41 -7.95 -5.02
N LYS A 237 -32.15 -9.16 -4.52
CA LYS A 237 -33.02 -10.32 -4.75
C LYS A 237 -34.45 -10.09 -4.25
N LEU A 238 -34.62 -9.52 -3.05
CA LEU A 238 -35.93 -9.22 -2.49
C LEU A 238 -36.66 -8.14 -3.30
N MET A 239 -35.95 -7.12 -3.79
CA MET A 239 -36.49 -6.09 -4.67
C MET A 239 -36.85 -6.64 -6.06
N GLU A 240 -36.02 -7.50 -6.64
CA GLU A 240 -36.31 -8.20 -7.90
C GLU A 240 -37.51 -9.13 -7.75
N GLU A 241 -37.59 -9.86 -6.63
CA GLU A 241 -38.72 -10.73 -6.30
C GLU A 241 -40.01 -9.92 -6.17
N ALA A 242 -40.00 -8.81 -5.43
CA ALA A 242 -41.14 -7.90 -5.28
C ALA A 242 -41.57 -7.27 -6.63
N ASN A 243 -40.62 -6.86 -7.47
CA ASN A 243 -40.90 -6.33 -8.81
C ASN A 243 -41.40 -7.41 -9.78
N SER A 244 -41.03 -8.68 -9.57
CA SER A 244 -41.47 -9.81 -10.39
C SER A 244 -42.81 -10.40 -9.95
N ALA A 245 -43.15 -10.31 -8.66
CA ALA A 245 -44.38 -10.86 -8.08
C ALA A 245 -45.63 -10.11 -8.58
N TRP A 246 -45.53 -8.79 -8.80
CA TRP A 246 -46.66 -7.99 -9.31
C TRP A 246 -46.96 -8.25 -10.80
N TYR A 247 -46.00 -8.77 -11.57
CA TYR A 247 -46.14 -9.02 -13.02
C TYR A 247 -46.63 -10.42 -13.37
N LYS A 248 -46.59 -11.38 -12.42
CA LYS A 248 -46.98 -12.77 -12.67
C LYS A 248 -48.45 -13.07 -12.40
N ASP A 249 -49.17 -12.19 -11.71
CA ASP A 249 -50.59 -12.40 -11.36
C ASP A 249 -51.58 -11.77 -12.37
N ASN A 250 -51.10 -10.94 -13.30
CA ASN A 250 -51.96 -10.26 -14.29
C ASN A 250 -51.96 -10.94 -15.68
N ARG A 251 -52.19 -12.26 -15.72
CA ARG A 251 -52.47 -12.96 -16.98
C ARG A 251 -53.58 -13.99 -16.89
N LYS A 252 -54.74 -13.57 -16.39
CA LYS A 252 -56.04 -14.11 -16.83
C LYS A 252 -56.96 -12.96 -17.22
N LEU A 253 -56.88 -12.54 -18.48
CA LEU A 253 -58.04 -11.92 -19.13
C LEU A 253 -58.07 -12.37 -20.59
N GLY A 254 -58.91 -13.37 -20.86
CA GLY A 254 -59.16 -13.84 -22.22
C GLY A 254 -59.65 -15.28 -22.29
N THR A 255 -60.93 -15.49 -21.98
CA THR A 255 -61.81 -16.48 -22.64
C THR A 255 -61.66 -17.96 -22.23
N SER A 256 -62.56 -18.43 -21.37
CA SER A 256 -63.42 -19.60 -21.66
C SER A 256 -64.47 -19.74 -20.56
N GLU A 257 -65.72 -19.87 -20.98
CA GLU A 257 -66.89 -20.22 -20.16
C GLU A 257 -66.70 -21.57 -19.46
N ASN A 258 -67.45 -21.76 -18.37
CA ASN A 258 -67.49 -22.88 -17.41
C ASN A 258 -66.31 -22.98 -16.43
N ASP A 259 -66.54 -22.55 -15.18
CA ASP A 259 -66.72 -23.49 -14.06
C ASP A 259 -66.81 -22.76 -12.70
N ASN A 260 -67.96 -22.95 -12.05
CA ASN A 260 -68.18 -23.17 -10.60
C ASN A 260 -67.75 -22.03 -9.65
N GLU A 261 -68.65 -21.14 -9.19
CA GLU A 261 -69.49 -21.25 -7.96
C GLU A 261 -68.76 -21.65 -6.65
N ASP A 262 -67.54 -22.19 -6.67
CA ASP A 262 -66.80 -22.67 -5.49
C ASP A 262 -65.89 -21.59 -4.86
N ASP A 263 -65.48 -20.55 -5.62
CA ASP A 263 -64.53 -19.53 -5.15
C ASP A 263 -65.16 -18.55 -4.12
N ASP A 264 -66.48 -18.38 -4.18
CA ASP A 264 -67.24 -17.57 -3.22
C ASP A 264 -67.40 -18.29 -1.86
N ASP A 265 -67.58 -19.62 -1.86
CA ASP A 265 -67.71 -20.40 -0.62
C ASP A 265 -66.41 -20.45 0.19
N ASP A 266 -65.26 -20.58 -0.48
CA ASP A 266 -63.94 -20.54 0.17
C ASP A 266 -63.63 -19.16 0.77
N ALA A 267 -64.03 -18.08 0.09
CA ALA A 267 -63.90 -16.73 0.61
C ALA A 267 -64.77 -16.50 1.84
N VAL A 268 -66.00 -17.01 1.84
CA VAL A 268 -66.93 -16.94 2.98
C VAL A 268 -66.43 -17.77 4.16
N GLN A 269 -65.88 -18.96 3.93
CA GLN A 269 -65.29 -19.79 5.00
C GLN A 269 -64.09 -19.11 5.65
N LYS A 270 -63.20 -18.49 4.86
CA LYS A 270 -62.05 -17.74 5.40
C LYS A 270 -62.49 -16.51 6.19
N ALA A 271 -63.54 -15.81 5.75
CA ALA A 271 -64.08 -14.68 6.48
C ALA A 271 -64.69 -15.10 7.83
N ARG A 272 -65.44 -16.21 7.87
CA ARG A 272 -65.97 -16.77 9.12
C ARG A 272 -64.85 -17.23 10.06
N ALA A 273 -63.85 -17.94 9.55
CA ALA A 273 -62.71 -18.38 10.36
C ALA A 273 -61.91 -17.20 10.95
N PHE A 274 -61.84 -16.09 10.22
CA PHE A 274 -61.21 -14.87 10.73
C PHE A 274 -62.05 -14.21 11.83
N ASP A 275 -63.38 -14.23 11.72
CA ASP A 275 -64.29 -13.70 12.73
C ASP A 275 -64.26 -14.54 14.02
N ASP A 276 -64.32 -15.87 13.90
CA ASP A 276 -64.18 -16.83 15.03
C ASP A 276 -62.85 -16.61 15.77
N TRP A 277 -61.75 -16.38 15.04
CA TRP A 277 -60.46 -16.06 15.64
C TRP A 277 -60.46 -14.71 16.40
N LYS A 278 -61.20 -13.70 15.93
CA LYS A 278 -61.29 -12.40 16.61
C LYS A 278 -62.05 -12.52 17.93
N ASP A 279 -63.06 -13.37 17.99
CA ASP A 279 -63.83 -13.66 19.20
C ASP A 279 -62.98 -14.41 20.25
N ASP A 280 -62.17 -15.38 19.82
CA ASP A 280 -61.22 -16.09 20.69
C ASP A 280 -60.05 -15.21 21.15
N ASN A 281 -59.77 -14.10 20.46
CA ASN A 281 -58.65 -13.20 20.73
C ASN A 281 -59.11 -11.78 21.05
N PRO A 282 -59.81 -11.56 22.18
CA PRO A 282 -60.31 -10.26 22.56
C PRO A 282 -59.14 -9.29 22.79
N ARG A 283 -59.27 -8.09 22.22
CA ARG A 283 -58.28 -7.01 22.33
C ARG A 283 -57.88 -6.82 23.80
N GLY A 284 -56.58 -6.97 24.09
CA GLY A 284 -56.03 -6.80 25.44
C GLY A 284 -55.96 -8.07 26.29
N ALA A 285 -56.21 -9.27 25.73
CA ALA A 285 -56.03 -10.56 26.42
C ALA A 285 -54.64 -10.72 27.08
N GLY A 286 -53.60 -10.09 26.53
CA GLY A 286 -52.23 -10.11 27.07
C GLY A 286 -51.93 -9.09 28.18
N ASN A 287 -52.77 -8.07 28.40
CA ASN A 287 -52.48 -6.96 29.33
C ASN A 287 -53.09 -7.13 30.73
N LYS A 288 -53.76 -8.26 31.00
CA LYS A 288 -54.48 -8.51 32.26
C LYS A 288 -53.59 -9.04 33.41
N LYS A 289 -52.33 -9.41 33.12
CA LYS A 289 -51.38 -9.95 34.12
C LYS A 289 -50.34 -8.95 34.65
N LEU A 290 -50.33 -7.72 34.13
CA LEU A 290 -49.61 -6.63 34.79
C LEU A 290 -50.54 -6.05 35.87
N THR A 291 -50.54 -6.68 37.04
CA THR A 291 -50.98 -6.00 38.26
C THR A 291 -50.10 -4.77 38.47
N PRO A 292 -50.67 -3.58 38.67
CA PRO A 292 -49.92 -2.37 39.00
C PRO A 292 -49.14 -2.55 40.31
N CYS A 293 -47.95 -1.95 40.36
CA CYS A 293 -47.03 -1.95 41.49
C CYS A 293 -47.72 -1.74 42.85
N GLY A 294 -47.36 -2.58 43.82
CA GLY A 294 -47.56 -2.41 45.25
C GLY A 294 -46.41 -3.09 45.97
#